data_AF-A0A662WSG5-F1
#
_entry.id   AF-A0A662WSG5-F1
#
_cell.length_a   1.000
_cell.length_b   1.000
_cell.length_c   1.000
_cell.angle_alpha   90.00
_cell.angle_beta   90.00
_cell.angle_gamma   90.00
#
_symmetry.space_group_name_H-M   'P 1'
#
loop_
_entity.id
_entity.type
_entity.pdbx_description
1 polymer ?
#
loop_
_entity_poly.entity_id
_entity_poly.type
_entity_poly.pdbx_seq_one_letter_code
_entity_poly.pdbx_strand_id
1 'polypeptide(L)'
;MARNEEKAQSLLNRWTSMKQDFADTFKKWDAERWRRQIIREISKKVADIQNGACCLECSFISPVVVHLVDAYACGCLCTAGSGEHVIRDLNDEINKRIREKRHWERRIVQLGGSDYARTQPQAYDADGSAVRGAGGYKYFGAAKNLPGVRELFQKEAREPRKRSRQDMYKHIEPDYYGFRDDEDEQQLEDEQEAEKKLRQRAMDGWDAAETKRKAQIAELVRSDLKPGSLCGGNANVCLFLTAGNTDEMIRAPIAWISGRHRNGDVW
;
A
#
# COMPACT_ATOMS: atom_id res chain seq x y z
N MET A 1 -48.59 50.98 -35.84
CA MET A 1 -48.51 50.42 -34.46
C MET A 1 -47.06 50.38 -34.05
N ALA A 2 -46.70 50.91 -32.88
CA ALA A 2 -45.32 50.93 -32.37
C ALA A 2 -44.73 49.51 -32.23
N ARG A 3 -43.41 49.39 -32.38
CA ARG A 3 -42.67 48.12 -32.23
C ARG A 3 -42.78 47.63 -30.77
N ASN A 4 -42.66 46.31 -30.55
CA ASN A 4 -42.81 45.74 -29.20
C ASN A 4 -41.79 46.34 -28.20
N GLU A 5 -40.59 46.66 -28.68
CA GLU A 5 -39.52 47.31 -27.91
C GLU A 5 -39.92 48.73 -27.45
N GLU A 6 -40.52 49.52 -28.33
CA GLU A 6 -40.98 50.89 -28.02
C GLU A 6 -42.14 50.87 -27.01
N LYS A 7 -43.05 49.89 -27.15
CA LYS A 7 -44.13 49.69 -26.18
C LYS A 7 -43.55 49.31 -24.81
N ALA A 8 -42.59 48.38 -24.76
CA ALA A 8 -41.93 47.98 -23.53
C ALA A 8 -41.17 49.13 -22.84
N GLN A 9 -40.61 50.06 -23.60
CA GLN A 9 -39.87 51.23 -23.08
C GLN A 9 -40.75 52.47 -22.81
N SER A 10 -42.06 52.38 -23.05
CA SER A 10 -42.96 53.51 -22.80
C SER A 10 -42.92 53.97 -21.33
N LEU A 11 -43.13 55.28 -21.11
CA LEU A 11 -43.12 55.88 -19.77
C LEU A 11 -44.05 55.16 -18.78
N LEU A 12 -45.19 54.68 -19.26
CA LEU A 12 -46.15 53.92 -18.46
C LEU A 12 -45.56 52.58 -18.01
N ASN A 13 -44.95 51.82 -18.93
CA ASN A 13 -44.33 50.54 -18.61
C ASN A 13 -43.10 50.70 -17.71
N ARG A 14 -42.30 51.75 -17.92
CA ARG A 14 -41.20 52.10 -17.01
C ARG A 14 -41.72 52.43 -15.60
N TRP A 15 -42.82 53.17 -15.49
CA TRP A 15 -43.42 53.53 -14.21
C TRP A 15 -44.05 52.32 -13.49
N THR A 16 -44.75 51.43 -14.20
CA THR A 16 -45.28 50.20 -13.59
C THR A 16 -44.19 49.24 -13.14
N SER A 17 -43.11 49.09 -13.91
CA SER A 17 -41.93 48.33 -13.47
C SER A 17 -41.31 48.94 -12.22
N MET A 18 -41.09 50.27 -12.20
CA MET A 18 -40.52 50.95 -11.04
C MET A 18 -41.39 50.78 -9.78
N LYS A 19 -42.72 50.82 -9.93
CA LYS A 19 -43.67 50.60 -8.82
C LYS A 19 -43.65 49.15 -8.30
N GLN A 20 -43.43 48.18 -9.17
CA GLN A 20 -43.24 46.78 -8.78
C GLN A 20 -41.91 46.59 -8.03
N ASP A 21 -40.83 47.19 -8.52
CA ASP A 21 -39.51 47.15 -7.88
C ASP A 21 -39.53 47.75 -6.46
N PHE A 22 -40.32 48.80 -6.23
CA PHE A 22 -40.51 49.37 -4.88
C PHE A 22 -41.29 48.46 -3.92
N ALA A 23 -42.18 47.61 -4.44
CA ALA A 23 -42.97 46.68 -3.63
C ALA A 23 -42.21 45.37 -3.32
N ASP A 24 -41.23 45.02 -4.15
CA ASP A 24 -40.44 43.80 -4.01
C ASP A 24 -39.27 43.99 -3.04
N THR A 25 -39.53 43.67 -1.77
CA THR A 25 -38.46 43.33 -0.84
C THR A 25 -37.74 42.08 -1.34
N PHE A 26 -36.40 42.07 -1.30
CA PHE A 26 -35.59 40.96 -1.81
C PHE A 26 -35.91 39.67 -1.04
N LYS A 27 -36.60 38.72 -1.68
CA LYS A 27 -37.11 37.51 -1.04
C LYS A 27 -36.25 36.29 -1.38
N LYS A 28 -36.38 35.24 -0.57
CA LYS A 28 -35.66 33.96 -0.75
C LYS A 28 -35.89 33.33 -2.15
N TRP A 29 -37.11 33.44 -2.69
CA TRP A 29 -37.44 32.90 -4.02
C TRP A 29 -36.73 33.64 -5.16
N ASP A 30 -36.40 34.91 -4.99
CA ASP A 30 -35.58 35.66 -5.95
C ASP A 30 -34.17 35.09 -6.02
N ALA A 31 -33.55 34.85 -4.86
CA ALA A 31 -32.21 34.27 -4.80
C ALA A 31 -32.17 32.86 -5.44
N GLU A 32 -33.21 32.05 -5.24
CA GLU A 32 -33.34 30.75 -5.91
C GLU A 32 -33.52 30.88 -7.44
N ARG A 33 -34.28 31.88 -7.89
CA ARG A 33 -34.44 32.18 -9.33
C ARG A 33 -33.12 32.57 -9.97
N TRP A 34 -32.38 33.49 -9.32
CA TRP A 34 -31.04 33.92 -9.75
C TRP A 34 -30.06 32.74 -9.82
N ARG A 35 -30.06 31.86 -8.81
CA ARG A 35 -29.26 30.63 -8.84
C ARG A 35 -29.57 29.76 -10.06
N ARG A 36 -30.85 29.51 -10.35
CA ARG A 36 -31.27 28.70 -11.51
C ARG A 36 -30.93 29.38 -12.84
N GLN A 37 -30.95 30.71 -12.89
CA GLN A 37 -30.51 31.47 -14.07
C GLN A 37 -29.01 31.29 -14.30
N ILE A 38 -28.19 31.48 -13.25
CA ILE A 38 -26.73 31.31 -13.34
C ILE A 38 -26.37 29.90 -13.80
N ILE A 39 -27.05 28.86 -13.28
CA ILE A 39 -26.80 27.47 -13.71
C ILE A 39 -27.08 27.30 -15.21
N ARG A 40 -28.21 27.83 -15.71
CA ARG A 40 -28.53 27.78 -17.15
C ARG A 40 -27.49 28.51 -17.99
N GLU A 41 -27.02 29.67 -17.53
CA GLU A 41 -25.98 30.44 -18.21
C GLU A 41 -24.63 29.72 -18.21
N ILE A 42 -24.27 29.02 -17.12
CA ILE A 42 -23.09 28.15 -17.08
C ILE A 42 -23.24 27.02 -18.09
N SER A 43 -24.37 26.29 -18.10
CA SER A 43 -24.59 25.18 -19.04
C SER A 43 -24.51 25.62 -20.50
N LYS A 44 -25.04 26.80 -20.84
CA LYS A 44 -24.90 27.38 -22.19
C LYS A 44 -23.44 27.63 -22.56
N LYS A 45 -22.68 28.31 -21.70
CA LYS A 45 -21.25 28.60 -21.97
C LYS A 45 -20.38 27.35 -22.01
N VAL A 46 -20.69 26.35 -21.19
CA VAL A 46 -20.02 25.04 -21.25
C VAL A 46 -20.30 24.35 -22.59
N ALA A 47 -21.56 24.40 -23.07
CA ALA A 47 -21.91 23.90 -24.38
C ALA A 47 -21.19 24.69 -25.49
N ASP A 48 -21.06 26.02 -25.39
CA ASP A 48 -20.31 26.83 -26.39
C ASP A 48 -18.83 26.43 -26.47
N ILE A 49 -18.21 26.08 -25.33
CA ILE A 49 -16.83 25.56 -25.27
C ILE A 49 -16.73 24.16 -25.89
N GLN A 50 -17.75 23.31 -25.73
CA GLN A 50 -17.78 21.93 -26.26
C GLN A 50 -18.13 21.88 -27.75
N ASN A 51 -19.08 22.70 -28.20
CA ASN A 51 -19.55 22.77 -29.58
C ASN A 51 -18.49 23.36 -30.52
N GLY A 52 -17.57 24.19 -30.01
CA GLY A 52 -16.37 24.60 -30.74
C GLY A 52 -15.34 23.46 -30.95
N ALA A 53 -15.53 22.30 -30.31
CA ALA A 53 -14.58 21.17 -30.32
C ALA A 53 -15.20 19.85 -30.84
N CYS A 54 -16.41 19.87 -31.38
CA CYS A 54 -17.08 18.66 -31.85
C CYS A 54 -16.52 18.18 -33.20
N CYS A 55 -15.35 17.56 -33.18
CA CYS A 55 -14.80 16.69 -34.22
C CYS A 55 -14.11 15.49 -33.55
N LEU A 56 -14.86 14.67 -32.80
CA LEU A 56 -14.33 13.40 -32.25
C LEU A 56 -15.25 12.19 -32.47
N GLU A 57 -16.40 12.33 -33.14
CA GLU A 57 -17.26 11.20 -33.52
C GLU A 57 -17.46 11.06 -35.04
N CYS A 58 -16.44 11.33 -35.84
CA CYS A 58 -16.43 10.95 -37.27
C CYS A 58 -15.75 9.60 -37.54
N SER A 59 -15.35 8.85 -36.50
CA SER A 59 -14.66 7.56 -36.65
C SER A 59 -15.60 6.35 -36.75
N PHE A 60 -16.89 6.53 -37.06
CA PHE A 60 -17.86 5.42 -37.16
C PHE A 60 -18.59 5.33 -38.50
N ILE A 61 -18.01 5.86 -39.58
CA ILE A 61 -18.51 5.59 -40.94
C ILE A 61 -17.65 4.49 -41.57
N SER A 62 -18.34 3.39 -41.86
CA SER A 62 -17.88 2.11 -42.41
C SER A 62 -16.81 2.21 -43.51
N PRO A 63 -15.78 1.31 -43.54
CA PRO A 63 -14.62 1.42 -44.42
C PRO A 63 -14.86 1.04 -45.90
N VAL A 64 -16.10 0.95 -46.38
CA VAL A 64 -16.39 0.35 -47.70
C VAL A 64 -16.41 1.37 -48.86
N VAL A 65 -16.42 2.67 -48.60
CA VAL A 65 -16.55 3.67 -49.68
C VAL A 65 -15.56 4.83 -49.50
N VAL A 66 -14.29 4.59 -49.77
CA VAL A 66 -13.29 5.66 -49.85
C VAL A 66 -12.35 5.37 -51.01
N HIS A 67 -12.67 5.85 -52.22
CA HIS A 67 -11.64 5.98 -53.25
C HIS A 67 -11.77 7.12 -54.25
N LEU A 68 -12.83 7.94 -54.28
CA LEU A 68 -12.92 8.97 -55.34
C LEU A 68 -13.82 10.18 -55.05
N VAL A 69 -13.98 10.57 -53.79
CA VAL A 69 -14.55 11.88 -53.44
C VAL A 69 -13.69 12.54 -52.37
N ASP A 70 -12.46 12.84 -52.77
CA ASP A 70 -11.53 13.63 -51.99
C ASP A 70 -12.09 15.04 -51.75
N ALA A 71 -12.04 15.45 -50.48
CA ALA A 71 -12.04 16.83 -49.98
C ALA A 71 -13.32 17.70 -50.00
N TYR A 72 -14.41 17.39 -50.70
CA TYR A 72 -15.55 18.35 -50.80
C TYR A 72 -16.82 18.04 -50.00
N ALA A 73 -16.97 16.85 -49.42
CA ALA A 73 -18.20 16.44 -48.71
C ALA A 73 -18.04 16.20 -47.20
N CYS A 74 -16.84 16.32 -46.65
CA CYS A 74 -16.71 16.66 -45.23
C CYS A 74 -16.74 18.19 -45.14
N GLY A 75 -17.95 18.74 -45.19
CA GLY A 75 -18.23 20.11 -44.79
C GLY A 75 -17.96 20.39 -43.30
N CYS A 76 -17.03 19.67 -42.66
CA CYS A 76 -16.30 20.19 -41.53
C CYS A 76 -15.29 21.21 -42.06
N LEU A 77 -15.84 22.33 -42.53
CA LEU A 77 -15.29 23.60 -42.10
C LEU A 77 -15.49 23.63 -40.58
N CYS A 78 -14.67 22.88 -39.84
CA CYS A 78 -14.40 23.20 -38.46
C CYS A 78 -13.69 24.54 -38.54
N THR A 79 -14.49 25.60 -38.63
CA THR A 79 -14.06 26.88 -38.13
C THR A 79 -13.64 26.57 -36.70
N ALA A 80 -12.32 26.63 -36.47
CA ALA A 80 -11.74 27.04 -35.22
C ALA A 80 -12.31 28.44 -34.87
N GLY A 81 -13.62 28.52 -34.67
CA GLY A 81 -14.44 29.73 -34.81
C GLY A 81 -14.55 30.50 -33.51
N SER A 82 -14.23 29.87 -32.40
CA SER A 82 -13.76 30.57 -31.21
C SER A 82 -12.24 30.52 -31.22
N GLY A 83 -11.60 31.65 -31.56
CA GLY A 83 -10.15 31.77 -31.37
C GLY A 83 -9.78 31.40 -29.93
N GLU A 84 -8.55 30.93 -29.71
CA GLU A 84 -8.08 30.52 -28.37
C GLU A 84 -8.44 31.55 -27.27
N HIS A 85 -8.40 32.84 -27.60
CA HIS A 85 -8.84 33.94 -26.73
C HIS A 85 -10.30 33.85 -26.29
N VAL A 86 -11.22 33.54 -27.22
CA VAL A 86 -12.65 33.39 -26.92
C VAL A 86 -12.87 32.23 -25.94
N ILE A 87 -12.11 31.14 -26.07
CA ILE A 87 -12.18 30.01 -25.13
C ILE A 87 -11.67 30.42 -23.74
N ARG A 88 -10.62 31.24 -23.66
CA ARG A 88 -10.11 31.80 -22.40
C ARG A 88 -11.16 32.71 -21.73
N ASP A 89 -11.76 33.62 -22.50
CA ASP A 89 -12.80 34.53 -22.01
C ASP A 89 -14.03 33.77 -21.51
N LEU A 90 -14.52 32.80 -22.29
CA LEU A 90 -15.65 31.95 -21.89
C LEU A 90 -15.34 31.16 -20.61
N ASN A 91 -14.11 30.68 -20.44
CA ASN A 91 -13.69 29.97 -19.23
C ASN A 91 -13.64 30.90 -18.00
N ASP A 92 -13.13 32.12 -18.16
CA ASP A 92 -13.14 33.15 -17.11
C ASP A 92 -14.56 33.54 -16.71
N GLU A 93 -15.44 33.71 -17.69
CA GLU A 93 -16.84 34.00 -17.46
C GLU A 93 -17.57 32.86 -16.74
N ILE A 94 -17.28 31.60 -17.07
CA ILE A 94 -17.83 30.45 -16.34
C ILE A 94 -17.33 30.46 -14.88
N ASN A 95 -16.03 30.68 -14.66
CA ASN A 95 -15.47 30.76 -13.31
C ASN A 95 -16.08 31.93 -12.51
N LYS A 96 -16.34 33.08 -13.14
CA LYS A 96 -17.06 34.21 -12.54
C LYS A 96 -18.47 33.79 -12.11
N ARG A 97 -19.23 33.16 -13.01
CA ARG A 97 -20.59 32.65 -12.73
C ARG A 97 -20.62 31.62 -11.62
N ILE A 98 -19.62 30.75 -11.51
CA ILE A 98 -19.52 29.77 -10.41
C ILE A 98 -19.29 30.46 -9.06
N ARG A 99 -18.48 31.51 -9.01
CA ARG A 99 -18.28 32.31 -7.79
C ARG A 99 -19.57 33.02 -7.38
N GLU A 100 -20.27 33.62 -8.35
CA GLU A 100 -21.57 34.26 -8.15
C GLU A 100 -22.62 33.25 -7.65
N LYS A 101 -22.69 32.06 -8.26
CA LYS A 101 -23.54 30.96 -7.80
C LYS A 101 -23.26 30.65 -6.32
N ARG A 102 -21.99 30.49 -5.93
CA ARG A 102 -21.61 30.23 -4.52
C ARG A 102 -21.98 31.37 -3.58
N HIS A 103 -21.92 32.62 -4.06
CA HIS A 103 -22.38 33.77 -3.28
C HIS A 103 -23.89 33.72 -3.06
N TRP A 104 -24.66 33.45 -4.11
CA TRP A 104 -26.11 33.30 -4.01
C TRP A 104 -26.52 32.09 -3.18
N GLU A 105 -25.81 30.97 -3.27
CA GLU A 105 -26.05 29.81 -2.41
C GLU A 105 -25.84 30.17 -0.93
N ARG A 106 -24.75 30.86 -0.58
CA ARG A 106 -24.56 31.36 0.80
C ARG A 106 -25.67 32.32 1.21
N ARG A 107 -26.13 33.19 0.31
CA ARG A 107 -27.22 34.12 0.59
C ARG A 107 -28.54 33.38 0.83
N ILE A 108 -28.82 32.33 0.08
CA ILE A 108 -30.00 31.48 0.29
C ILE A 108 -29.96 30.85 1.67
N VAL A 109 -28.81 30.33 2.10
CA VAL A 109 -28.63 29.79 3.47
C VAL A 109 -28.88 30.85 4.54
N GLN A 110 -28.32 32.05 4.37
CA GLN A 110 -28.57 33.18 5.28
C GLN A 110 -30.05 33.57 5.38
N LEU A 111 -30.81 33.40 4.30
CA LEU A 111 -32.26 33.65 4.27
C LEU A 111 -33.09 32.46 4.80
N GLY A 112 -32.48 31.46 5.44
CA GLY A 112 -33.16 30.26 5.94
C GLY A 112 -33.54 29.28 4.80
N GLY A 113 -32.72 29.23 3.76
CA GLY A 113 -32.86 28.33 2.62
C GLY A 113 -32.14 27.00 2.75
N SER A 114 -32.26 26.17 1.72
CA SER A 114 -31.61 24.86 1.67
C SER A 114 -30.13 24.97 1.30
N ASP A 115 -29.31 24.10 1.92
CA ASP A 115 -27.87 24.04 1.70
C ASP A 115 -27.53 23.31 0.39
N TYR A 116 -27.70 24.01 -0.73
CA TYR A 116 -27.38 23.46 -2.06
C TYR A 116 -25.93 23.01 -2.24
N ALA A 117 -25.00 23.58 -1.47
CA ALA A 117 -23.59 23.18 -1.48
C ALA A 117 -23.37 21.74 -1.00
N ARG A 118 -24.25 21.24 -0.12
CA ARG A 118 -24.19 19.88 0.43
C ARG A 118 -25.03 18.89 -0.39
N THR A 119 -26.21 19.32 -0.83
CA THR A 119 -27.19 18.43 -1.46
C THR A 119 -26.91 18.16 -2.94
N GLN A 120 -26.31 19.10 -3.68
CA GLN A 120 -26.16 18.94 -5.12
C GLN A 120 -24.73 18.48 -5.50
N PRO A 121 -24.58 17.31 -6.15
CA PRO A 121 -23.38 16.98 -6.89
C PRO A 121 -23.19 18.07 -7.93
N GLN A 122 -22.07 18.78 -7.91
CA GLN A 122 -21.80 19.84 -8.87
C GLN A 122 -21.73 19.20 -10.27
N ALA A 123 -22.86 19.20 -10.99
CA ALA A 123 -23.01 18.46 -12.25
C ALA A 123 -22.00 18.91 -13.33
N TYR A 124 -21.40 20.09 -13.17
CA TYR A 124 -20.34 20.62 -14.03
C TYR A 124 -18.92 20.14 -13.65
N ASP A 125 -18.75 19.42 -12.54
CA ASP A 125 -17.45 18.90 -12.10
C ASP A 125 -17.04 17.62 -12.84
N ALA A 126 -17.94 16.99 -13.62
CA ALA A 126 -17.60 15.88 -14.51
C ALA A 126 -16.63 16.32 -15.61
N ASP A 127 -16.83 17.53 -16.15
CA ASP A 127 -16.01 18.09 -17.22
C ASP A 127 -15.03 19.17 -16.73
N GLY A 128 -15.25 19.75 -15.55
CA GLY A 128 -14.41 20.78 -14.96
C GLY A 128 -13.28 20.22 -14.11
N SER A 129 -12.05 20.19 -14.66
CA SER A 129 -10.88 19.80 -13.86
C SER A 129 -10.28 21.03 -13.19
N ALA A 130 -10.03 20.93 -11.89
CA ALA A 130 -9.35 21.97 -11.14
C ALA A 130 -7.84 21.69 -11.16
N VAL A 131 -7.05 22.70 -11.52
CA VAL A 131 -5.58 22.62 -11.40
C VAL A 131 -5.25 22.53 -9.90
N ARG A 132 -4.37 21.60 -9.53
CA ARG A 132 -3.87 21.50 -8.15
C ARG A 132 -3.09 22.76 -7.79
N GLY A 133 -3.42 23.38 -6.66
CA GLY A 133 -2.74 24.58 -6.16
C GLY A 133 -3.28 25.92 -6.69
N ALA A 134 -4.09 25.94 -7.75
CA ALA A 134 -4.57 27.19 -8.38
C ALA A 134 -5.83 27.81 -7.73
N GLY A 135 -6.04 27.61 -6.42
CA GLY A 135 -7.08 28.33 -5.67
C GLY A 135 -8.54 28.10 -6.12
N GLY A 136 -8.84 26.98 -6.78
CA GLY A 136 -10.20 26.61 -7.18
C GLY A 136 -10.67 27.18 -8.52
N TYR A 137 -9.76 27.71 -9.34
CA TYR A 137 -10.03 27.99 -10.76
C TYR A 137 -10.16 26.68 -11.55
N LYS A 138 -11.16 26.58 -12.42
CA LYS A 138 -11.49 25.37 -13.17
C LYS A 138 -11.37 25.62 -14.67
N TYR A 139 -10.94 24.59 -15.40
CA TYR A 139 -10.94 24.59 -16.86
C TYR A 139 -11.93 23.54 -17.37
N PHE A 140 -12.76 23.91 -18.33
CA PHE A 140 -13.85 23.08 -18.87
C PHE A 140 -13.57 22.66 -20.32
N GLY A 141 -13.85 21.40 -20.66
CA GLY A 141 -13.80 20.91 -22.05
C GLY A 141 -12.55 21.33 -22.83
N ALA A 142 -12.76 22.00 -23.96
CA ALA A 142 -11.71 22.49 -24.87
C ALA A 142 -10.71 23.46 -24.21
N ALA A 143 -11.10 24.19 -23.15
CA ALA A 143 -10.21 25.09 -22.43
C ALA A 143 -9.04 24.38 -21.73
N LYS A 144 -9.12 23.05 -21.54
CA LYS A 144 -8.00 22.24 -21.04
C LYS A 144 -6.91 22.00 -22.09
N ASN A 145 -7.26 22.05 -23.37
CA ASN A 145 -6.36 21.78 -24.48
C ASN A 145 -5.59 23.01 -24.93
N LEU A 146 -5.80 24.16 -24.27
CA LEU A 146 -5.06 25.38 -24.52
C LEU A 146 -3.56 25.20 -24.24
N PRO A 147 -2.67 25.77 -25.07
CA PRO A 147 -1.23 25.74 -24.83
C PRO A 147 -0.89 26.37 -23.47
N GLY A 148 0.02 25.75 -22.72
CA GLY A 148 0.38 26.10 -21.33
C GLY A 148 -0.60 25.57 -20.26
N VAL A 149 -1.91 25.51 -20.51
CA VAL A 149 -2.88 24.92 -19.56
C VAL A 149 -2.81 23.40 -19.60
N ARG A 150 -2.62 22.83 -20.79
CA ARG A 150 -2.50 21.38 -21.00
C ARG A 150 -1.38 20.75 -20.17
N GLU A 151 -0.25 21.45 -20.04
CA GLU A 151 0.92 21.01 -19.28
C GLU A 151 0.63 20.95 -17.78
N LEU A 152 -0.20 21.87 -17.25
CA LEU A 152 -0.62 21.86 -15.84
C LEU A 152 -1.52 20.67 -15.48
N PHE A 153 -2.20 20.09 -16.47
CA PHE A 153 -3.07 18.92 -16.30
C PHE A 153 -2.42 17.60 -16.66
N GLN A 154 -1.36 17.61 -17.48
CA GLN A 154 -0.46 16.48 -17.63
C GLN A 154 0.25 16.26 -16.31
N LYS A 155 -0.38 15.49 -15.43
CA LYS A 155 0.25 14.98 -14.22
C LYS A 155 1.55 14.32 -14.66
N GLU A 156 2.69 14.84 -14.19
CA GLU A 156 3.91 14.06 -14.15
C GLU A 156 3.53 12.69 -13.58
N ALA A 157 3.81 11.63 -14.35
CA ALA A 157 3.49 10.28 -13.93
C ALA A 157 4.09 10.11 -12.54
N ARG A 158 3.24 9.92 -11.52
CA ARG A 158 3.68 9.80 -10.13
C ARG A 158 4.80 8.78 -10.13
N GLU A 159 6.02 9.22 -9.80
CA GLU A 159 7.16 8.31 -9.76
C GLU A 159 6.75 7.07 -8.97
N PRO A 160 7.06 5.86 -9.48
CA PRO A 160 6.71 4.63 -8.79
C PRO A 160 7.18 4.76 -7.34
N ARG A 161 6.26 4.54 -6.40
CA ARG A 161 6.56 4.73 -4.98
C ARG A 161 7.78 3.87 -4.66
N LYS A 162 8.86 4.48 -4.16
CA LYS A 162 10.01 3.74 -3.64
C LYS A 162 9.50 2.73 -2.60
N ARG A 163 10.06 1.52 -2.58
CA ARG A 163 9.65 0.46 -1.64
C ARG A 163 9.66 1.04 -0.23
N SER A 164 8.49 1.02 0.41
CA SER A 164 8.36 1.47 1.79
C SER A 164 9.09 0.48 2.71
N ARG A 165 9.56 0.94 3.86
CA ARG A 165 10.11 0.08 4.91
C ARG A 165 9.17 -1.07 5.27
N GLN A 166 7.86 -0.81 5.32
CA GLN A 166 6.83 -1.85 5.52
C GLN A 166 6.77 -2.86 4.38
N ASP A 167 7.02 -2.43 3.15
CA ASP A 167 7.03 -3.31 1.98
C ASP A 167 8.27 -4.22 1.97
N MET A 168 9.40 -3.72 2.48
CA MET A 168 10.59 -4.53 2.74
C MET A 168 10.37 -5.54 3.87
N TYR A 169 9.69 -5.14 4.95
CA TYR A 169 9.38 -6.02 6.08
C TYR A 169 8.39 -7.13 5.77
N LYS A 170 7.52 -6.98 4.76
CA LYS A 170 6.57 -8.03 4.36
C LYS A 170 7.23 -9.30 3.82
N HIS A 171 8.48 -9.22 3.38
CA HIS A 171 9.20 -10.34 2.77
C HIS A 171 10.31 -10.87 3.67
N ILE A 172 10.33 -10.46 4.95
CA ILE A 172 11.22 -11.04 5.95
C ILE A 172 10.47 -12.20 6.59
N GLU A 173 10.76 -13.41 6.12
CA GLU A 173 10.17 -14.65 6.61
C GLU A 173 10.86 -15.08 7.92
N PRO A 174 10.20 -15.88 8.78
CA PRO A 174 10.81 -16.44 9.99
C PRO A 174 12.13 -17.18 9.74
N ASP A 175 12.31 -17.73 8.54
CA ASP A 175 13.55 -18.38 8.09
C ASP A 175 14.75 -17.42 8.08
N TYR A 176 14.52 -16.11 7.88
CA TYR A 176 15.58 -15.09 8.02
C TYR A 176 16.15 -15.02 9.45
N TYR A 177 15.37 -15.45 10.44
CA TYR A 177 15.79 -15.49 11.85
C TYR A 177 16.24 -16.90 12.30
N GLY A 178 16.44 -17.84 11.39
CA GLY A 178 16.99 -19.17 11.69
C GLY A 178 16.04 -20.07 12.49
N PHE A 179 14.73 -19.80 12.46
CA PHE A 179 13.73 -20.52 13.27
C PHE A 179 13.49 -21.97 12.84
N ARG A 180 14.10 -22.44 11.74
CA ARG A 180 14.00 -23.80 11.21
C ARG A 180 15.34 -24.54 11.16
N ASP A 181 16.43 -23.87 11.52
CA ASP A 181 17.80 -24.43 11.45
C ASP A 181 18.02 -25.52 12.52
N ASP A 182 17.33 -25.42 13.68
CA ASP A 182 17.40 -26.42 14.75
C ASP A 182 16.69 -27.76 14.42
N GLU A 183 15.87 -27.79 13.34
CA GLU A 183 15.13 -28.98 12.90
C GLU A 183 15.75 -29.67 11.68
N ASP A 184 16.95 -29.24 11.26
CA ASP A 184 17.67 -29.88 10.16
C ASP A 184 18.13 -31.28 10.59
N GLU A 185 17.40 -32.30 10.12
CA GLU A 185 17.63 -33.73 10.39
C GLU A 185 19.09 -34.15 10.12
N GLN A 186 19.71 -33.54 9.10
CA GLN A 186 21.09 -33.78 8.72
C GLN A 186 22.10 -33.28 9.77
N GLN A 187 21.85 -32.13 10.42
CA GLN A 187 22.71 -31.62 11.48
C GLN A 187 22.66 -32.53 12.71
N LEU A 188 21.48 -33.06 13.05
CA LEU A 188 21.30 -33.99 14.16
C LEU A 188 22.03 -35.33 13.94
N GLU A 189 22.05 -35.84 12.71
CA GLU A 189 22.80 -37.04 12.36
C GLU A 189 24.31 -36.84 12.54
N ASP A 190 24.84 -35.72 12.05
CA ASP A 190 26.26 -35.36 12.18
C ASP A 190 26.68 -35.21 13.65
N GLU A 191 25.84 -34.58 14.48
CA GLU A 191 26.07 -34.45 15.92
C GLU A 191 26.08 -35.82 16.62
N GLN A 192 25.14 -36.71 16.29
CA GLN A 192 25.09 -38.06 16.83
C GLN A 192 26.29 -38.91 16.42
N GLU A 193 26.75 -38.79 15.18
CA GLU A 193 27.96 -39.46 14.73
C GLU A 193 29.20 -38.98 15.48
N ALA A 194 29.33 -37.67 15.67
CA ALA A 194 30.41 -37.09 16.45
C ALA A 194 30.38 -37.56 17.90
N GLU A 195 29.20 -37.59 18.53
CA GLU A 195 29.01 -38.09 19.90
C GLU A 195 29.38 -39.57 20.02
N LYS A 196 28.93 -40.41 19.07
CA LYS A 196 29.27 -41.84 19.01
C LYS A 196 30.78 -42.03 18.88
N LYS A 197 31.46 -41.27 18.01
CA LYS A 197 32.92 -41.32 17.84
C LYS A 197 33.66 -40.91 19.12
N LEU A 198 33.22 -39.86 19.80
CA LEU A 198 33.78 -39.44 21.09
C LEU A 198 33.59 -40.51 22.17
N ARG A 199 32.39 -41.10 22.23
CA ARG A 199 32.06 -42.15 23.18
C ARG A 199 32.88 -43.42 22.94
N GLN A 200 33.09 -43.81 21.68
CA GLN A 200 33.96 -44.93 21.32
C GLN A 200 35.39 -44.70 21.76
N ARG A 201 35.97 -43.52 21.45
CA ARG A 201 37.33 -43.16 21.90
C ARG A 201 37.48 -43.22 23.42
N ALA A 202 36.45 -42.81 24.17
CA ALA A 202 36.44 -42.88 25.62
C ALA A 202 36.38 -44.35 26.13
N MET A 203 35.56 -45.20 25.50
CA MET A 203 35.51 -46.63 25.82
C MET A 203 36.85 -47.31 25.50
N ASP A 204 37.41 -47.08 24.31
CA ASP A 204 38.70 -47.64 23.89
C ASP A 204 39.83 -47.22 24.84
N GLY A 205 39.82 -45.95 25.27
CA GLY A 205 40.77 -45.43 26.25
C GLY A 205 40.63 -46.10 27.63
N TRP A 206 39.40 -46.39 28.05
CA TRP A 206 39.12 -47.09 29.30
C TRP A 206 39.55 -48.57 29.24
N ASP A 207 39.22 -49.28 28.16
CA ASP A 207 39.61 -50.67 27.94
C ASP A 207 41.14 -50.83 27.84
N ALA A 208 41.83 -49.88 27.19
CA ALA A 208 43.29 -49.83 27.15
C ALA A 208 43.91 -49.56 28.52
N ALA A 209 43.28 -48.74 29.36
CA ALA A 209 43.73 -48.53 30.74
C ALA A 209 43.49 -49.78 31.60
N GLU A 210 42.36 -50.46 31.41
CA GLU A 210 41.98 -51.65 32.16
C GLU A 210 42.86 -52.87 31.81
N THR A 211 43.19 -53.06 30.53
CA THR A 211 44.15 -54.08 30.10
C THR A 211 45.55 -53.82 30.66
N LYS A 212 46.01 -52.55 30.71
CA LYS A 212 47.26 -52.18 31.37
C LYS A 212 47.23 -52.46 32.87
N ARG A 213 46.14 -52.11 33.56
CA ARG A 213 45.95 -52.42 34.99
C ARG A 213 46.01 -53.93 35.25
N LYS A 214 45.29 -54.73 34.44
CA LYS A 214 45.31 -56.20 34.53
C LYS A 214 46.70 -56.77 34.24
N ALA A 215 47.41 -56.24 33.25
CA ALA A 215 48.78 -56.65 32.94
C ALA A 215 49.73 -56.31 34.09
N GLN A 216 49.62 -55.13 34.69
CA GLN A 216 50.39 -54.73 35.88
C GLN A 216 50.11 -55.67 37.06
N ILE A 217 48.84 -55.98 37.33
CA ILE A 217 48.44 -56.93 38.38
C ILE A 217 49.01 -58.33 38.09
N ALA A 218 48.90 -58.80 36.85
CA ALA A 218 49.44 -60.10 36.45
C ALA A 218 50.98 -60.16 36.52
N GLU A 219 51.66 -59.04 36.25
CA GLU A 219 53.11 -58.91 36.40
C GLU A 219 53.55 -58.93 37.86
N LEU A 220 52.83 -58.22 38.74
CA LEU A 220 53.04 -58.27 40.20
C LEU A 220 52.87 -59.71 40.73
N VAL A 221 51.78 -60.38 40.35
CA VAL A 221 51.53 -61.78 40.73
C VAL A 221 52.59 -62.74 40.18
N ARG A 222 53.18 -62.45 39.01
CA ARG A 222 54.26 -63.25 38.42
C ARG A 222 55.61 -63.03 39.13
N SER A 223 55.91 -61.82 39.60
CA SER A 223 57.12 -61.56 40.39
C SER A 223 57.12 -62.27 41.74
N ASP A 224 55.94 -62.57 42.29
CA ASP A 224 55.77 -63.27 43.55
C ASP A 224 55.98 -64.81 43.45
N LEU A 225 56.22 -65.35 42.24
CA LEU A 225 56.33 -66.80 41.96
C LEU A 225 57.75 -67.28 41.55
N LYS A 226 58.84 -66.62 41.99
CA LYS A 226 60.21 -67.17 41.81
C LYS A 226 60.57 -68.19 42.90
N PRO A 227 60.92 -69.46 42.57
CA PRO A 227 61.41 -70.41 43.57
C PRO A 227 62.94 -70.33 43.73
N GLY A 228 63.42 -70.09 44.96
CA GLY A 228 64.83 -70.32 45.32
C GLY A 228 65.36 -69.69 46.62
N SER A 229 65.26 -70.45 47.73
CA SER A 229 66.19 -70.53 48.88
C SER A 229 66.15 -69.52 50.06
N LEU A 230 65.54 -69.96 51.19
CA LEU A 230 65.93 -69.92 52.64
C LEU A 230 66.52 -68.61 53.22
N CYS A 231 66.25 -68.10 54.44
CA CYS A 231 65.59 -68.54 55.67
C CYS A 231 65.60 -67.33 56.67
N GLY A 232 64.72 -67.30 57.68
CA GLY A 232 64.83 -66.37 58.82
C GLY A 232 63.47 -65.90 59.36
N GLY A 233 63.01 -66.47 60.48
CA GLY A 233 61.63 -66.35 60.95
C GLY A 233 61.26 -65.03 61.62
N ASN A 234 59.95 -64.75 61.61
CA ASN A 234 59.16 -64.56 62.82
C ASN A 234 57.66 -64.58 62.47
N ALA A 235 56.87 -65.06 63.42
CA ALA A 235 55.46 -65.39 63.31
C ALA A 235 54.52 -64.18 63.09
N ASN A 236 53.29 -64.52 62.69
CA ASN A 236 52.09 -63.69 62.46
C ASN A 236 52.12 -62.93 61.12
N VAL A 237 51.23 -63.18 60.16
CA VAL A 237 49.77 -63.22 60.28
C VAL A 237 49.19 -64.17 59.23
N CYS A 238 48.34 -65.09 59.68
CA CYS A 238 47.40 -65.81 58.83
C CYS A 238 46.24 -64.85 58.52
N LEU A 239 46.04 -64.46 57.26
CA LEU A 239 44.77 -63.90 56.82
C LEU A 239 44.24 -64.67 55.62
N PHE A 240 43.28 -65.53 55.93
CA PHE A 240 42.21 -65.96 55.05
C PHE A 240 41.65 -64.78 54.25
N LEU A 241 41.60 -64.90 52.92
CA LEU A 241 40.57 -64.23 52.12
C LEU A 241 39.95 -65.26 51.18
N THR A 242 38.88 -65.84 51.69
CA THR A 242 37.84 -66.55 50.94
C THR A 242 37.18 -65.63 49.91
N ALA A 243 36.73 -66.26 48.83
CA ALA A 243 36.00 -65.71 47.70
C ALA A 243 34.95 -64.63 48.04
N GLY A 244 34.83 -63.65 47.15
CA GLY A 244 33.69 -62.75 47.07
C GLY A 244 33.58 -62.16 45.67
N ASN A 245 32.52 -62.52 44.96
CA ASN A 245 32.05 -61.92 43.71
C ASN A 245 32.29 -60.40 43.67
N THR A 246 33.18 -59.91 42.79
CA THR A 246 33.25 -58.48 42.43
C THR A 246 32.66 -58.21 41.04
N ASP A 247 32.04 -59.21 40.40
CA ASP A 247 31.43 -59.07 39.07
C ASP A 247 30.07 -58.33 39.06
N GLU A 248 29.52 -57.96 40.22
CA GLU A 248 28.19 -57.32 40.30
C GLU A 248 28.20 -55.80 40.60
N MET A 249 29.34 -55.15 40.82
CA MET A 249 29.36 -53.72 41.22
C MET A 249 29.89 -52.71 40.18
N ILE A 250 30.26 -53.12 38.96
CA ILE A 250 30.75 -52.17 37.93
C ILE A 250 29.87 -52.16 36.66
N ARG A 251 28.59 -52.48 36.82
CA ARG A 251 27.55 -52.17 35.82
C ARG A 251 26.44 -51.35 36.47
N ALA A 252 26.73 -50.08 36.74
CA ALA A 252 25.71 -49.06 36.91
C ALA A 252 25.97 -47.91 35.91
N PRO A 253 24.91 -47.33 35.34
CA PRO A 253 24.93 -46.81 33.98
C PRO A 253 25.46 -45.37 33.90
N ILE A 254 26.03 -45.08 32.74
CA ILE A 254 26.30 -43.74 32.18
C ILE A 254 24.95 -43.02 32.00
N ALA A 255 24.31 -42.60 33.08
CA ALA A 255 22.99 -41.94 33.07
C ALA A 255 23.04 -40.44 33.36
N TRP A 256 24.24 -39.83 33.44
CA TRP A 256 24.42 -38.42 33.83
C TRP A 256 24.89 -37.48 32.72
N ILE A 257 24.82 -37.87 31.44
CA ILE A 257 25.16 -37.00 30.29
C ILE A 257 23.95 -36.82 29.35
N SER A 258 22.72 -36.86 29.89
CA SER A 258 21.56 -36.33 29.16
C SER A 258 20.74 -35.44 30.09
N GLY A 259 21.13 -34.16 30.15
CA GLY A 259 20.30 -33.09 30.67
C GLY A 259 19.11 -32.86 29.74
N ARG A 260 18.12 -33.75 29.80
CA ARG A 260 16.81 -33.56 29.17
C ARG A 260 15.97 -32.71 30.12
N HIS A 261 16.08 -31.38 30.00
CA HIS A 261 15.09 -30.48 30.58
C HIS A 261 13.78 -30.66 29.81
N ARG A 262 12.77 -31.25 30.44
CA ARG A 262 11.37 -31.18 29.99
C ARG A 262 10.67 -30.06 30.77
N ASN A 263 9.88 -29.32 30.01
CA ASN A 263 9.15 -28.10 30.35
C ASN A 263 8.34 -28.16 31.65
N GLY A 264 8.30 -27.00 32.32
CA GLY A 264 7.33 -26.64 33.35
C GLY A 264 7.08 -25.13 33.29
N ASP A 265 5.97 -24.78 32.64
CA ASP A 265 5.06 -23.66 32.89
C ASP A 265 5.65 -22.24 33.15
N VAL A 266 5.52 -21.42 32.11
CA VAL A 266 5.61 -19.95 32.15
C VAL A 266 4.18 -19.39 32.23
N TRP A 267 3.97 -18.45 33.16
CA TRP A 267 2.77 -17.62 33.31
C TRP A 267 2.56 -16.66 32.13
#